data_AF-A0AA37K5Z6-F1
#
_entry.id   AF-A0AA37K5Z6-F1
#
_cell.length_a   1.000
_cell.length_b   1.000
_cell.length_c   1.000
_cell.angle_alpha   90.00
_cell.angle_beta   90.00
_cell.angle_gamma   90.00
#
_symmetry.space_group_name_H-M   'P 1'
#
loop_
_entity.id
_entity.type
_entity.pdbx_description
1 polymer ?
#
loop_
_entity_poly.entity_id
_entity_poly.type
_entity_poly.pdbx_seq_one_letter_code
_entity_poly.pdbx_strand_id
1 'polypeptide(L)' 'MQDYPNFFSFGFGADVTMAGYFDALPLEVKLAINEHAGEIHSIEDMRRFAQRMMAEG' A
#
# COMPACT_ATOMS: atom_id res chain seq x y z
N MET A 1 -20.54 -12.03 -3.76
CA MET A 1 -19.44 -11.71 -2.83
C MET A 1 -18.43 -10.91 -3.64
N GLN A 2 -18.20 -9.63 -3.31
CA GLN A 2 -17.18 -8.86 -4.00
C GLN A 2 -15.82 -9.39 -3.59
N ASP A 3 -15.06 -9.85 -4.57
CA ASP A 3 -13.67 -10.27 -4.45
C ASP A 3 -12.85 -9.01 -4.18
N TYR A 4 -12.79 -8.59 -2.91
CA TYR A 4 -11.83 -7.57 -2.52
C TYR A 4 -10.46 -8.24 -2.65
N PRO A 5 -9.56 -7.72 -3.51
CA PRO A 5 -8.21 -8.25 -3.56
C PRO A 5 -7.68 -8.24 -2.13
N ASN A 6 -7.11 -9.37 -1.69
CA ASN A 6 -6.56 -9.52 -0.34
C ASN A 6 -5.42 -8.52 -0.15
N PHE A 7 -5.78 -7.29 0.22
CA PHE A 7 -4.86 -6.24 0.61
C PHE A 7 -4.08 -6.77 1.80
N PHE A 8 -2.76 -6.68 1.70
CA PHE A 8 -1.73 -7.24 2.57
C PHE A 8 -2.06 -7.20 4.09
N SER A 9 -2.91 -8.12 4.56
CA SER A 9 -3.29 -8.21 5.98
C SER A 9 -2.26 -8.98 6.81
N PHE A 10 -1.22 -9.54 6.19
CA PHE A 10 -0.23 -10.39 6.86
C PHE A 10 1.03 -9.66 7.38
N GLY A 11 1.21 -8.37 7.06
CA GLY A 11 2.42 -7.60 7.42
C GLY A 11 2.18 -6.32 8.24
N PHE A 12 1.00 -5.69 8.14
CA PHE A 12 0.68 -4.44 8.86
C PHE A 12 0.07 -4.64 10.24
N GLY A 13 -0.12 -5.88 10.68
CA GLY A 13 -0.87 -6.23 11.91
C GLY A 13 -0.34 -5.60 13.21
N ALA A 14 0.82 -4.95 13.20
CA ALA A 14 1.36 -4.20 14.33
C ALA A 14 1.52 -2.68 14.07
N ASP A 15 1.46 -2.21 12.81
CA ASP A 15 1.69 -0.81 12.45
C ASP A 15 0.42 -0.16 11.89
N VAL A 16 -0.40 0.34 12.83
CA VAL A 16 -1.63 1.11 12.56
C VAL A 16 -1.37 2.36 11.69
N THR A 17 -0.15 2.90 11.71
CA THR A 17 0.16 4.10 10.92
C THR A 17 0.31 3.77 9.44
N MET A 18 0.88 2.61 9.14
CA MET A 18 1.07 2.14 7.76
C MET A 18 -0.25 1.70 7.13
N ALA A 19 -1.09 0.99 7.88
CA ALA A 19 -2.45 0.65 7.43
C ALA A 19 -3.29 1.90 7.16
N GLY A 20 -3.24 2.90 8.05
CA GLY A 20 -3.96 4.16 7.86
C GLY A 20 -3.46 4.96 6.65
N TYR A 21 -2.15 4.97 6.40
CA TYR A 21 -1.60 5.60 5.20
C TYR A 21 -2.04 4.87 3.93
N PHE A 22 -1.94 3.54 3.91
CA PHE A 22 -2.35 2.71 2.78
C PHE A 22 -3.83 2.92 2.43
N ASP A 23 -4.71 3.02 3.43
CA ASP A 23 -6.14 3.19 3.20
C ASP A 23 -6.52 4.54 2.60
N ALA A 24 -5.72 5.58 2.85
CA ALA A 24 -5.91 6.90 2.29
C ALA A 24 -5.43 7.04 0.83
N LEU A 25 -4.72 6.04 0.28
CA LEU A 25 -4.17 6.11 -1.07
C LEU A 25 -5.24 5.84 -2.16
N PRO A 26 -5.06 6.39 -3.37
CA PRO A 26 -5.91 6.07 -4.51
C PRO A 26 -5.89 4.58 -4.85
N LEU A 27 -6.99 4.05 -5.40
CA LEU A 27 -7.11 2.61 -5.74
C LEU A 27 -5.97 2.12 -6.63
N GLU A 28 -5.57 2.90 -7.64
CA GLU A 28 -4.48 2.55 -8.56
C GLU A 28 -3.14 2.38 -7.83
N VAL A 29 -2.86 3.27 -6.87
CA VAL A 29 -1.65 3.22 -6.04
C VAL A 29 -1.72 2.05 -5.07
N LYS A 30 -2.89 1.76 -4.48
CA LYS A 30 -3.10 0.60 -3.59
C LYS A 30 -2.86 -0.72 -4.31
N LEU A 31 -3.30 -0.82 -5.57
CA LEU A 31 -3.07 -2.00 -6.42
C LEU A 31 -1.59 -2.20 -6.72
N ALA A 32 -0.88 -1.15 -7.13
CA ALA A 32 0.54 -1.25 -7.40
C ALA A 32 1.38 -1.54 -6.15
N ILE A 33 1.02 -0.96 -5.00
CA ILE A 33 1.64 -1.30 -3.71
C ILE A 33 1.42 -2.78 -3.37
N ASN A 34 0.25 -3.34 -3.64
CA ASN A 34 0.00 -4.76 -3.45
C ASN A 34 0.86 -5.63 -4.36
N GLU A 35 1.03 -5.25 -5.64
CA GLU A 35 1.89 -5.97 -6.58
C GLU A 35 3.36 -5.96 -6.13
N HIS A 36 3.81 -4.85 -5.55
CA HIS A 36 5.18 -4.65 -5.04
C HIS A 36 5.30 -4.84 -3.52
N ALA A 37 4.31 -5.44 -2.86
CA ALA A 37 4.27 -5.48 -1.40
C ALA A 37 5.41 -6.29 -0.77
N GLY A 38 5.98 -7.25 -1.52
CA GLY A 38 7.18 -7.98 -1.11
C GLY A 38 8.45 -7.12 -1.00
N GLU A 39 8.47 -5.94 -1.63
CA GLU A 39 9.59 -4.99 -1.62
C GLU A 39 9.40 -3.87 -0.58
N ILE A 40 8.21 -3.78 0.02
CA ILE A 40 7.84 -2.73 0.97
C ILE A 40 8.01 -3.27 2.39
N HIS A 41 9.08 -2.83 3.07
CA HIS A 41 9.42 -3.29 4.42
C HIS A 41 9.15 -2.24 5.50
N SER A 42 8.79 -1.01 5.13
CA SER A 42 8.52 0.08 6.07
C SER A 42 7.53 1.10 5.49
N ILE A 43 6.89 1.90 6.37
CA ILE A 43 5.98 2.97 5.96
C ILE A 43 6.65 4.01 5.07
N GLU A 44 7.95 4.25 5.26
CA GLU A 44 8.74 5.14 4.41
C GLU A 44 8.89 4.59 2.98
N ASP A 45 9.09 3.27 2.82
CA ASP A 45 9.16 2.64 1.49
C ASP A 45 7.83 2.79 0.75
N MET A 46 6.72 2.55 1.45
CA MET A 46 5.37 2.74 0.91
C MET A 46 5.10 4.20 0.53
N ARG A 47 5.53 5.16 1.37
CA ARG A 47 5.41 6.60 1.07
C ARG A 47 6.17 6.98 -0.18
N ARG A 48 7.43 6.56 -0.28
CA ARG A 48 8.27 6.82 -1.46
C ARG A 48 7.70 6.18 -2.72
N PHE A 49 7.20 4.95 -2.62
CA PHE A 49 6.57 4.26 -3.74
C PHE A 49 5.30 4.99 -4.20
N ALA A 50 4.41 5.30 -3.27
CA ALA A 50 3.19 6.07 -3.55
C ALA A 50 3.49 7.45 -4.15
N GLN A 51 4.49 8.16 -3.62
CA GLN A 51 4.89 9.47 -4.15
C GLN A 51 5.43 9.40 -5.58
N ARG A 52 6.20 8.36 -5.92
CA ARG A 52 6.66 8.15 -7.30
C ARG A 52 5.48 7.93 -8.24
N MET A 53 4.57 7.02 -7.88
CA MET A 53 3.39 6.75 -8.69
C MET A 53 2.45 7.95 -8.88
N MET A 54 2.27 8.77 -7.83
CA MET A 54 1.45 9.98 -7.92
C MET A 54 2.14 11.13 -8.67
N ALA A 55 3.48 11.11 -8.79
CA ALA A 55 4.24 12.12 -9.54
C ALA A 55 4.38 11.77 -11.03
N GLU A 56 4.19 10.51 -11.39
CA GLU A 56 4.23 10.01 -12.77
C GLU A 56 2.84 9.94 -13.44
N GLY A 57 1.77 10.36 -12.74
CA GLY A 57 0.40 10.43 -13.22
C GLY A 57 -0.05 11.83 -13.65
#